data_AF-A0A644S9Y6-F1
#
_entry.id   AF-A0A644S9Y6-F1
#
_cell.length_a   1.000
_cell.length_b   1.000
_cell.length_c   1.000
_cell.angle_alpha   90.00
_cell.angle_beta   90.00
_cell.angle_gamma   90.00
#
_symmetry.space_group_name_H-M   'P 1'
#
loop_
_entity.id
_entity.type
_entity.pdbx_description
1 polymer ?
#
loop_
_entity_poly.entity_id
_entity_poly.type
_entity_poly.pdbx_seq_one_letter_code
_entity_poly.pdbx_strand_id
1 'polypeptide(L)'
;MKLLVCGGRDYTDIEHFNKEMDNVFSLYQNQIDTIIEGGARGADNMAKNYALKNKINLVEVKADWQHFGKAAGPIRNQRMLSMLDSNDCVLAFWNGVSKGTKNMIEIARNKNIEVIIINIK
;
A
#
# COMPACT_ATOMS: atom_id res chain seq x y z
N MET A 1 13.64 -0.81 -6.13
CA MET A 1 12.85 -1.43 -5.05
C MET A 1 11.39 -1.03 -5.20
N LYS A 2 10.45 -1.94 -4.92
CA LYS A 2 9.01 -1.67 -4.96
C LYS A 2 8.46 -1.41 -3.56
N LEU A 3 7.57 -0.43 -3.46
CA LEU A 3 6.83 -0.09 -2.24
C LEU A 3 5.34 -0.34 -2.49
N LEU A 4 4.76 -1.32 -1.79
CA LEU A 4 3.32 -1.51 -1.80
C LEU A 4 2.69 -0.64 -0.71
N VAL A 5 1.80 0.27 -1.08
CA VAL A 5 1.09 1.12 -0.14
C VAL A 5 -0.36 0.65 -0.01
N CYS A 6 -0.84 0.51 1.23
CA CYS A 6 -2.24 0.24 1.50
C CYS A 6 -2.72 0.91 2.79
N GLY A 7 -4.02 1.10 2.93
CA GLY A 7 -4.57 1.67 4.16
C GLY A 7 -6.08 1.77 4.22
N GLY A 8 -6.57 2.39 5.28
CA GLY A 8 -8.00 2.65 5.48
C GLY A 8 -8.57 3.57 4.39
N ARG A 9 -9.83 3.33 3.98
CA ARG A 9 -10.50 4.14 2.95
C ARG A 9 -10.91 5.52 3.44
N ASP A 10 -11.05 5.67 4.75
CA ASP A 10 -11.46 6.91 5.42
C ASP A 10 -10.25 7.75 5.85
N TYR A 11 -9.02 7.27 5.59
CA TYR A 11 -7.80 8.01 5.89
C TYR A 11 -7.58 9.13 4.88
N THR A 12 -7.60 10.38 5.33
CA THR A 12 -7.55 11.57 4.45
C THR A 12 -6.49 12.60 4.83
N ASP A 13 -5.62 12.30 5.80
CA ASP A 13 -4.56 13.23 6.22
C ASP A 13 -3.38 13.19 5.24
N ILE A 14 -3.44 14.05 4.23
CA ILE A 14 -2.45 14.12 3.13
C ILE A 14 -1.09 14.60 3.64
N GLU A 15 -1.05 15.53 4.60
CA GLU A 15 0.21 16.06 5.13
C GLU A 15 0.98 14.98 5.88
N HIS A 16 0.28 14.27 6.77
CA HIS A 16 0.85 13.12 7.47
C HIS A 16 1.25 12.01 6.50
N PHE A 17 0.43 11.71 5.50
CA PHE A 17 0.76 10.69 4.49
C PHE A 17 2.06 11.03 3.75
N ASN A 18 2.19 12.26 3.24
CA ASN A 18 3.38 12.69 2.51
C ASN A 18 4.63 12.63 3.39
N LYS A 19 4.52 13.05 4.66
CA LYS A 19 5.62 12.98 5.62
C LYS A 19 6.11 11.55 5.82
N GLU A 20 5.19 10.60 6.01
CA GLU A 20 5.57 9.19 6.20
C GLU A 20 6.11 8.55 4.93
N MET A 21 5.61 8.94 3.74
CA MET A 21 6.22 8.56 2.48
C MET A 21 7.67 9.07 2.39
N ASP A 22 7.92 10.34 2.67
CA ASP A 22 9.26 10.93 2.62
C ASP A 22 10.22 10.25 3.62
N ASN A 23 9.74 9.90 4.82
CA ASN A 23 10.50 9.13 5.81
C ASN A 23 10.92 7.76 5.27
N VAL A 24 9.99 7.04 4.62
CA VAL A 24 10.25 5.72 4.03
C VAL A 24 11.21 5.83 2.86
N PHE A 25 11.05 6.82 1.98
CA PHE A 25 12.01 7.06 0.90
C PHE A 25 13.41 7.34 1.42
N SER A 26 13.53 8.15 2.46
CA SER A 26 14.81 8.43 3.13
C SER A 26 15.43 7.16 3.75
N LEU A 27 14.62 6.33 4.43
CA LEU A 27 15.06 5.06 5.03
C LEU A 27 15.71 4.13 3.99
N TYR A 28 15.14 4.05 2.80
CA TYR A 28 15.66 3.24 1.69
C TYR A 28 16.56 4.03 0.74
N GLN A 29 17.16 5.15 1.19
CA GLN A 29 18.13 5.95 0.44
C GLN A 29 17.64 6.35 -0.97
N ASN A 30 16.34 6.61 -1.11
CA ASN A 30 15.65 6.92 -2.37
C ASN A 30 15.76 5.83 -3.46
N GLN A 31 15.93 4.56 -3.08
CA GLN A 31 16.00 3.43 -4.01
C GLN A 31 14.63 2.84 -4.41
N ILE A 32 13.53 3.42 -3.91
CA ILE A 32 12.17 3.04 -4.30
C ILE A 32 11.90 3.62 -5.69
N ASP A 33 11.69 2.74 -6.67
CA ASP A 33 11.46 3.10 -8.08
C ASP A 33 10.00 2.91 -8.52
N THR A 34 9.22 2.16 -7.74
CA THR A 34 7.86 1.75 -8.07
C THR A 34 6.97 1.77 -6.84
N ILE A 35 5.80 2.38 -6.95
CA ILE A 35 4.72 2.32 -5.96
C ILE A 35 3.60 1.42 -6.49
N ILE A 36 3.14 0.48 -5.67
CA ILE A 36 2.01 -0.42 -5.96
C ILE A 36 0.84 -0.08 -5.02
N GLU A 37 -0.36 0.12 -5.56
CA GLU A 37 -1.56 0.45 -4.78
C GLU A 37 -2.84 -0.18 -5.38
N GLY A 38 -3.96 -0.09 -4.66
CA GLY A 38 -5.17 -0.87 -4.92
C GLY A 38 -6.32 -0.26 -5.71
N GLY A 39 -6.20 0.98 -6.13
CA GLY A 39 -7.25 1.79 -6.71
C GLY A 39 -8.40 2.10 -5.77
N ALA A 40 -8.19 2.08 -4.45
CA ALA A 40 -9.20 2.46 -3.47
C ALA A 40 -9.11 3.95 -3.08
N ARG A 41 -10.13 4.45 -2.35
CA ARG A 41 -10.04 5.75 -1.67
C ARG A 41 -9.07 5.67 -0.49
N GLY A 42 -8.73 6.83 0.07
CA GLY A 42 -7.84 6.95 1.23
C GLY A 42 -6.37 6.77 0.84
N ALA A 43 -5.64 5.93 1.58
CA ALA A 43 -4.21 5.72 1.39
C ALA A 43 -3.81 5.35 -0.04
N ASP A 44 -4.56 4.45 -0.69
CA ASP A 44 -4.31 4.00 -2.07
C ASP A 44 -4.34 5.19 -3.06
N ASN A 45 -5.34 6.06 -2.96
CA ASN A 45 -5.43 7.29 -3.77
C ASN A 45 -4.30 8.29 -3.45
N MET A 46 -3.95 8.46 -2.16
CA MET A 46 -2.84 9.34 -1.78
C MET A 46 -1.50 8.82 -2.31
N ALA A 47 -1.28 7.49 -2.31
CA ALA A 47 -0.10 6.85 -2.88
C ALA A 47 0.02 7.09 -4.38
N LYS A 48 -1.10 6.93 -5.11
CA LYS A 48 -1.18 7.26 -6.54
C LYS A 48 -0.80 8.71 -6.81
N ASN A 49 -1.36 9.66 -6.07
CA ASN A 49 -1.05 11.08 -6.25
C ASN A 49 0.42 11.40 -5.91
N TYR A 50 0.96 10.79 -4.85
CA TYR A 50 2.36 10.93 -4.48
C TYR A 50 3.30 10.42 -5.58
N ALA A 51 3.01 9.24 -6.14
CA ALA A 51 3.79 8.65 -7.23
C ALA A 51 3.80 9.57 -8.47
N LEU A 52 2.62 10.02 -8.90
CA LEU A 52 2.47 10.89 -10.07
C LEU A 52 3.18 12.24 -9.88
N LYS A 53 3.01 12.87 -8.70
CA LYS A 53 3.65 14.15 -8.37
C LYS A 53 5.18 14.05 -8.42
N ASN A 54 5.74 12.96 -7.92
CA ASN A 54 7.18 12.75 -7.81
C ASN A 54 7.77 11.97 -9.00
N LYS A 55 6.98 11.69 -10.05
CA LYS A 55 7.39 10.94 -11.26
C LYS A 55 7.97 9.55 -10.95
N ILE A 56 7.40 8.87 -9.95
CA ILE A 56 7.73 7.50 -9.59
C ILE A 56 6.82 6.55 -10.39
N ASN A 57 7.31 5.37 -10.76
CA ASN A 57 6.48 4.40 -11.47
C ASN A 57 5.30 3.99 -10.60
N LEU A 58 4.11 3.89 -11.19
CA LEU A 58 2.88 3.54 -10.49
C LEU A 58 2.26 2.28 -11.07
N VAL A 59 1.91 1.34 -10.19
CA VAL A 59 1.14 0.14 -10.52
C VAL A 59 -0.16 0.17 -9.72
N GLU A 60 -1.26 0.50 -10.39
CA GLU A 60 -2.61 0.48 -9.81
C GLU A 60 -3.27 -0.89 -10.07
N VAL A 61 -3.66 -1.60 -9.01
CA VAL A 61 -4.31 -2.92 -9.09
C VAL A 61 -5.72 -2.84 -8.50
N LYS A 62 -6.72 -2.59 -9.36
CA LYS A 62 -8.12 -2.49 -8.94
C LYS A 62 -8.72 -3.85 -8.57
N ALA A 63 -9.54 -3.86 -7.52
CA ALA A 63 -10.33 -5.02 -7.14
C ALA A 63 -11.52 -5.22 -8.09
N ASP A 64 -11.70 -6.45 -8.57
CA ASP A 64 -12.79 -6.82 -9.48
C ASP A 64 -14.04 -7.25 -8.70
N TRP A 65 -14.76 -6.25 -8.21
CA TRP A 65 -15.99 -6.43 -7.43
C TRP A 65 -17.12 -7.06 -8.24
N GLN A 66 -17.14 -6.88 -9.56
CA GLN A 66 -18.19 -7.40 -10.43
C GLN A 66 -18.14 -8.93 -10.49
N HIS A 67 -16.95 -9.52 -10.61
CA HIS A 67 -16.80 -10.97 -10.73
C HIS A 67 -16.69 -11.68 -9.38
N PHE A 68 -15.99 -11.09 -8.40
CA PHE A 68 -15.65 -11.78 -7.15
C PHE A 68 -16.37 -11.28 -5.90
N GLY A 69 -17.21 -10.24 -6.01
CA GLY A 69 -17.93 -9.66 -4.89
C GLY A 69 -17.00 -9.37 -3.71
N LYS A 70 -17.33 -9.88 -2.51
CA LYS A 70 -16.54 -9.65 -1.29
C LYS A 70 -15.11 -10.20 -1.35
N ALA A 71 -14.85 -11.21 -2.17
CA ALA A 71 -13.52 -11.80 -2.32
C ALA A 71 -12.58 -10.94 -3.20
N ALA A 72 -13.12 -9.97 -3.94
CA ALA A 72 -12.35 -9.11 -4.84
C ALA A 72 -11.20 -8.38 -4.12
N GLY A 73 -11.45 -7.87 -2.91
CA GLY A 73 -10.44 -7.19 -2.09
C GLY A 73 -9.26 -8.10 -1.72
N PRO A 74 -9.50 -9.24 -1.04
CA PRO A 74 -8.45 -10.22 -0.73
C PRO A 74 -7.70 -10.76 -1.96
N ILE A 75 -8.41 -11.06 -3.05
CA ILE A 75 -7.77 -11.54 -4.30
C ILE A 75 -6.82 -10.47 -4.85
N ARG A 76 -7.29 -9.22 -4.90
CA ARG A 76 -6.45 -8.07 -5.29
C ARG A 76 -5.24 -7.91 -4.37
N ASN A 77 -5.42 -8.04 -3.05
CA ASN A 77 -4.32 -7.96 -2.07
C ASN A 77 -3.25 -9.01 -2.37
N GLN A 78 -3.64 -10.26 -2.62
CA GLN A 78 -2.72 -11.34 -2.97
C GLN A 78 -1.99 -11.04 -4.28
N ARG A 79 -2.70 -10.51 -5.29
CA ARG A 79 -2.10 -10.12 -6.57
C ARG A 79 -1.05 -9.04 -6.39
N MET A 80 -1.34 -7.96 -5.66
CA MET A 80 -0.34 -6.91 -5.38
C MET A 80 0.87 -7.49 -4.64
N LEU A 81 0.65 -8.32 -3.62
CA LEU A 81 1.74 -8.93 -2.86
C LEU A 81 2.61 -9.87 -3.70
N SER A 82 2.03 -10.58 -4.69
CA SER A 82 2.81 -11.44 -5.60
C SER A 82 3.75 -10.68 -6.54
N MET A 83 3.65 -9.35 -6.60
CA MET A 83 4.55 -8.50 -7.40
C MET A 83 5.80 -8.08 -6.61
N LEU A 84 5.85 -8.39 -5.31
CA LEU A 84 6.96 -8.06 -4.42
C LEU A 84 7.97 -9.19 -4.33
N ASP A 85 9.24 -8.81 -4.28
CA ASP A 85 10.40 -9.67 -4.03
C ASP A 85 10.90 -9.50 -2.58
N SER A 86 11.91 -10.27 -2.17
CA SER A 86 12.45 -10.24 -0.80
C SER A 86 13.04 -8.89 -0.36
N ASN A 87 13.38 -8.03 -1.32
CA ASN A 87 13.96 -6.70 -1.07
C ASN A 87 12.93 -5.58 -1.13
N ASP A 88 11.65 -5.92 -1.36
CA ASP A 88 10.54 -4.97 -1.41
C ASP A 88 9.83 -4.90 -0.05
N CYS A 89 9.02 -3.86 0.17
CA CYS A 89 8.30 -3.70 1.43
C CYS A 89 6.86 -3.23 1.26
N VAL A 90 6.08 -3.42 2.33
CA VAL A 90 4.70 -2.94 2.46
C VAL A 90 4.66 -1.78 3.46
N LEU A 91 4.07 -0.66 3.06
CA LEU A 91 3.70 0.44 3.94
C LEU A 91 2.19 0.43 4.19
N ALA A 92 1.78 0.13 5.42
CA ALA A 92 0.40 -0.03 5.81
C ALA A 92 -0.05 1.09 6.76
N PHE A 93 -0.93 1.96 6.29
CA PHE A 93 -1.61 2.97 7.11
C PHE A 93 -2.84 2.34 7.77
N TRP A 94 -2.72 1.95 9.04
CA TRP A 94 -3.71 1.13 9.73
C TRP A 94 -4.25 1.78 11.01
N ASN A 95 -5.57 1.78 11.15
CA ASN A 95 -6.27 2.26 12.34
C ASN A 95 -6.55 1.15 13.38
N GLY A 96 -5.96 -0.03 13.21
CA GLY A 96 -6.24 -1.21 14.04
C GLY A 96 -7.54 -1.96 13.72
N VAL A 97 -8.43 -1.39 12.89
CA VAL A 97 -9.79 -1.93 12.64
C VAL A 97 -10.00 -2.34 11.18
N SER A 98 -9.37 -1.66 10.22
CA SER A 98 -9.55 -1.93 8.78
C SER A 98 -9.20 -3.39 8.44
N LYS A 99 -10.23 -4.18 8.10
CA LYS A 99 -10.08 -5.60 7.74
C LYS A 99 -9.24 -5.79 6.47
N GLY A 100 -9.37 -4.90 5.50
CA GLY A 100 -8.62 -4.96 4.25
C GLY A 100 -7.12 -4.72 4.45
N THR A 101 -6.78 -3.74 5.30
CA THR A 101 -5.38 -3.44 5.66
C THR A 101 -4.80 -4.54 6.54
N LYS A 102 -5.56 -5.03 7.54
CA LYS A 102 -5.18 -6.18 8.36
C LYS A 102 -4.85 -7.40 7.50
N ASN A 103 -5.71 -7.71 6.53
CA ASN A 103 -5.47 -8.82 5.61
C ASN A 103 -4.14 -8.67 4.86
N MET A 104 -3.82 -7.49 4.33
CA MET A 104 -2.52 -7.25 3.66
C MET A 104 -1.33 -7.48 4.59
N ILE A 105 -1.39 -6.93 5.82
CA ILE A 105 -0.33 -7.09 6.82
C ILE A 105 -0.10 -8.59 7.13
N GLU A 106 -1.17 -9.36 7.31
CA GLU A 106 -1.09 -10.79 7.60
C GLU A 106 -0.48 -11.59 6.45
N ILE A 107 -0.94 -11.37 5.21
CA ILE A 107 -0.40 -12.11 4.06
C ILE A 107 1.06 -11.75 3.76
N ALA A 108 1.47 -10.50 3.99
CA ALA A 108 2.85 -10.06 3.81
C ALA A 108 3.79 -10.71 4.83
N ARG A 109 3.40 -10.72 6.11
CA ARG A 109 4.14 -11.40 7.18
C ARG A 109 4.29 -12.89 6.92
N ASN A 110 3.23 -13.55 6.46
CA ASN A 110 3.29 -14.98 6.12
C ASN A 110 4.27 -15.29 4.97
N LYS A 111 4.58 -14.30 4.12
CA LYS A 111 5.59 -14.41 3.05
C LYS A 111 6.96 -13.87 3.46
N ASN A 112 7.17 -13.50 4.72
CA ASN A 112 8.40 -12.86 5.22
C ASN A 112 8.76 -11.56 4.46
N ILE A 113 7.76 -10.84 3.95
CA ILE A 113 7.96 -9.50 3.38
C ILE A 113 7.89 -8.48 4.51
N GLU A 114 8.80 -7.50 4.50
CA GLU A 114 8.83 -6.42 5.49
C GLU A 114 7.55 -5.58 5.45
N VAL A 115 6.99 -5.27 6.62
CA VAL A 115 5.79 -4.44 6.75
C VAL A 115 6.05 -3.31 7.74
N ILE A 116 6.03 -2.08 7.24
CA ILE A 116 6.05 -0.85 8.04
C ILE A 116 4.59 -0.47 8.32
N ILE A 117 4.22 -0.39 9.60
CA ILE A 117 2.84 -0.05 10.00
C ILE A 117 2.84 1.38 10.55
N ILE A 118 2.07 2.25 9.91
CA ILE A 118 1.78 3.60 10.38
C ILE A 118 0.42 3.58 11.06
N ASN A 119 0.40 3.88 12.35
CA ASN A 119 -0.84 4.00 13.10
C ASN A 119 -1.54 5.32 12.73
N ILE A 120 -2.76 5.21 12.24
CA ILE A 120 -3.62 6.34 11.88
C ILE A 120 -4.86 6.37 12.78
N LYS A 121 -5.40 7.56 13.02
CA LYS A 121 -6.65 7.73 13.78
C LYS A 121 -7.86 7.55 12.87
#